data_AF-A0A0C9VUC9-F1
#
_entry.id   AF-A0A0C9VUC9-F1
#
_cell.length_a   1.000
_cell.length_b   1.000
_cell.length_c   1.000
_cell.angle_alpha   90.00
_cell.angle_beta   90.00
_cell.angle_gamma   90.00
#
_symmetry.space_group_name_H-M   'P 1'
#
loop_
_entity.id
_entity.type
_entity.pdbx_description
1 polymer ?
#
loop_
_entity_poly.entity_id
_entity_poly.type
_entity_poly.pdbx_seq_one_letter_code
_entity_poly.pdbx_strand_id
1 'polypeptide(L)'
;MAAQSSRSGQPSPFITDEEFERLRSRTAVSGEQEDSKGSIPDMVPGFKASPLTIGVPPKIIRAFKAFDYVPYTSLTATARLKAEQEQELEWKADGSLAAKRFDWLDETAITDRAWQAAARLAVELARQHWPQGAVRAEALIGHHDVVTRLAESHGWQIAVRYDIRQRDTMHRVPQHDISTLSDAALTYVSSQVMTFGIIRHCTSFNHGEASADR
;
A
#
# COMPACT_ATOMS: atom_id res chain seq x y z
N MET A 1 -29.74 47.44 -48.48
CA MET A 1 -29.35 47.23 -47.07
C MET A 1 -30.13 46.04 -46.54
N ALA A 2 -29.53 44.86 -46.49
CA ALA A 2 -30.19 43.60 -46.16
C ALA A 2 -29.83 43.17 -44.73
N ALA A 3 -30.86 42.82 -43.96
CA ALA A 3 -30.76 42.43 -42.55
C ALA A 3 -30.24 41.00 -42.39
N GLN A 4 -29.22 40.83 -41.55
CA GLN A 4 -28.74 39.53 -41.08
C GLN A 4 -29.51 39.14 -39.80
N SER A 5 -30.18 37.99 -39.85
CA SER A 5 -30.90 37.39 -38.73
C SER A 5 -30.06 36.24 -38.16
N SER A 6 -29.47 36.47 -36.98
CA SER A 6 -28.73 35.47 -36.22
C SER A 6 -29.70 34.64 -35.36
N ARG A 7 -29.86 33.35 -35.71
CA ARG A 7 -30.55 32.38 -34.85
C ARG A 7 -29.57 31.81 -33.82
N SER A 8 -29.75 32.19 -32.57
CA SER A 8 -29.18 31.55 -31.39
C SER A 8 -29.86 30.18 -31.18
N GLY A 9 -29.11 29.09 -31.33
CA GLY A 9 -29.56 27.75 -30.93
C GLY A 9 -29.47 27.61 -29.42
N GLN A 10 -30.61 27.34 -28.76
CA GLN A 10 -30.64 26.96 -27.36
C GLN A 10 -30.02 25.56 -27.17
N PRO A 11 -29.25 25.33 -26.09
CA PRO A 11 -28.78 24.00 -25.73
C PRO A 11 -29.98 23.15 -25.26
N SER A 12 -30.28 22.08 -26.01
CA SER A 12 -31.23 21.04 -25.59
C SER A 12 -30.63 20.25 -24.44
N PRO A 13 -31.32 20.10 -23.28
CA PRO A 13 -30.87 19.27 -22.18
C PRO A 13 -31.10 17.76 -22.42
N PHE A 14 -31.67 17.39 -23.57
CA PHE A 14 -31.96 16.01 -23.93
C PHE A 14 -31.03 15.56 -25.06
N ILE A 15 -30.32 14.47 -24.80
CA ILE A 15 -29.51 13.71 -25.77
C ILE A 15 -30.47 13.27 -26.88
N THR A 16 -30.12 13.54 -28.13
CA THR A 16 -30.94 13.09 -29.27
C THR A 16 -30.78 11.58 -29.48
N ASP A 17 -31.78 10.95 -30.09
CA ASP A 17 -31.73 9.50 -30.40
C ASP A 17 -30.47 9.13 -31.20
N GLU A 18 -29.96 10.04 -32.03
CA GLU A 18 -28.72 9.85 -32.80
C GLU A 18 -27.45 9.94 -31.94
N GLU A 19 -27.43 10.77 -30.90
CA GLU A 19 -26.34 10.79 -29.92
C GLU A 19 -26.37 9.58 -29.00
N PHE A 20 -27.57 9.12 -28.62
CA PHE A 20 -27.77 7.89 -27.86
C PHE A 20 -27.26 6.68 -28.66
N GLU A 21 -27.59 6.57 -29.94
CA GLU A 21 -27.15 5.44 -30.76
C GLU A 21 -25.65 5.50 -31.09
N ARG A 22 -25.05 6.70 -31.16
CA ARG A 22 -23.59 6.86 -31.21
C ARG A 22 -22.90 6.43 -29.93
N LEU A 23 -23.48 6.71 -28.76
CA LEU A 23 -22.97 6.22 -27.48
C LEU A 23 -23.02 4.68 -27.43
N ARG A 24 -24.17 4.11 -27.81
CA ARG A 24 -24.39 2.66 -27.87
C ARG A 24 -23.40 1.97 -28.79
N SER A 25 -23.15 2.56 -29.97
CA SER A 25 -22.19 2.05 -30.95
C SER A 25 -20.74 2.14 -30.46
N ARG A 26 -20.39 3.14 -29.64
CA ARG A 26 -19.05 3.23 -29.01
C ARG A 26 -18.85 2.20 -27.91
N THR A 27 -19.89 1.82 -27.17
CA THR A 27 -19.83 0.72 -26.20
C THR A 27 -19.80 -0.66 -26.84
N ALA A 28 -20.34 -0.84 -28.05
CA ALA A 28 -20.32 -2.12 -28.76
C ALA A 28 -18.94 -2.50 -29.32
N VAL A 29 -17.99 -1.56 -29.43
CA VAL A 29 -16.59 -1.82 -29.85
C VAL A 29 -15.70 -2.26 -28.67
N SER A 30 -16.27 -2.43 -27.47
CA SER A 30 -15.61 -3.05 -26.33
C SER A 30 -16.04 -4.53 -26.16
N GLY A 31 -16.45 -5.18 -27.24
CA GLY A 31 -16.91 -6.57 -27.30
C GLY A 31 -15.85 -7.55 -27.82
N GLU A 32 -14.67 -7.58 -27.21
CA GLU A 32 -13.71 -8.70 -27.33
C GLU A 32 -13.15 -9.09 -25.95
N GLN A 33 -14.00 -9.02 -24.92
CA GLN A 33 -13.80 -9.80 -23.71
C GLN A 33 -15.02 -10.69 -23.56
N GLU A 34 -15.19 -11.59 -24.53
CA GLU A 34 -16.07 -12.74 -24.38
C GLU A 34 -15.78 -13.39 -23.03
N ASP A 35 -16.85 -13.56 -22.28
CA ASP A 35 -16.93 -14.38 -21.10
C ASP A 35 -16.25 -15.73 -21.37
N SER A 36 -14.99 -15.84 -20.96
CA SER A 36 -14.49 -17.12 -20.45
C SER A 36 -15.36 -17.43 -19.25
N LYS A 37 -16.52 -18.04 -19.51
CA LYS A 37 -17.33 -18.77 -18.55
C LYS A 37 -16.35 -19.47 -17.63
N GLY A 38 -16.23 -18.96 -16.39
CA GLY A 38 -15.16 -19.34 -15.49
C GLY A 38 -15.14 -20.84 -15.32
N SER A 39 -14.27 -21.52 -16.08
CA SER A 39 -14.03 -22.92 -15.89
C SER A 39 -13.31 -23.02 -14.56
N ILE A 40 -13.89 -23.77 -13.64
CA ILE A 40 -13.21 -24.13 -12.41
C ILE A 40 -11.95 -24.89 -12.87
N PRO A 41 -10.74 -24.43 -12.52
CA PRO A 41 -9.53 -25.12 -12.93
C PRO A 41 -9.51 -26.55 -12.36
N ASP A 42 -8.92 -27.47 -13.11
CA ASP A 42 -8.81 -28.87 -12.68
C ASP A 42 -8.10 -28.97 -11.32
N MET A 43 -8.57 -29.91 -10.49
CA MET A 43 -7.91 -30.21 -9.22
C MET A 43 -6.51 -30.76 -9.49
N VAL A 44 -5.50 -30.19 -8.82
CA VAL A 44 -4.12 -30.68 -8.86
C VAL A 44 -3.88 -31.58 -7.64
N PRO A 45 -3.71 -32.91 -7.79
CA PRO A 45 -3.44 -33.80 -6.66
C PRO A 45 -2.20 -33.37 -5.88
N GLY A 46 -2.32 -33.26 -4.56
CA GLY A 46 -1.23 -32.84 -3.66
C GLY A 46 -1.04 -31.32 -3.53
N PHE A 47 -1.75 -30.51 -4.33
CA PHE A 47 -1.73 -29.05 -4.17
C PHE A 47 -2.41 -28.65 -2.84
N LYS A 48 -1.70 -27.83 -2.05
CA LYS A 48 -2.22 -27.25 -0.81
C LYS A 48 -2.09 -25.74 -0.91
N ALA A 49 -3.22 -25.03 -0.97
CA ALA A 49 -3.21 -23.58 -0.92
C ALA A 49 -2.61 -23.11 0.43
N SER A 50 -1.72 -22.12 0.38
CA SER A 50 -1.19 -21.52 1.61
C SER A 50 -2.28 -20.71 2.30
N PRO A 51 -2.65 -21.02 3.55
CA PRO A 51 -3.68 -20.27 4.26
C PRO A 51 -3.27 -18.80 4.50
N LEU A 52 -1.97 -18.50 4.43
CA LEU A 52 -1.46 -17.14 4.58
C LEU A 52 -1.86 -16.26 3.39
N THR A 53 -1.87 -16.82 2.18
CA THR A 53 -2.15 -16.08 0.94
C THR A 53 -3.65 -16.03 0.60
N ILE A 54 -4.48 -16.80 1.30
CA ILE A 54 -5.94 -16.68 1.19
C ILE A 54 -6.38 -15.33 1.75
N GLY A 55 -7.26 -14.63 1.03
CA GLY A 55 -7.78 -13.32 1.45
C GLY A 55 -6.77 -12.18 1.37
N VAL A 56 -5.75 -12.28 0.50
CA VAL A 56 -4.90 -11.13 0.18
C VAL A 56 -5.60 -10.29 -0.89
N PRO A 57 -5.91 -9.00 -0.62
CA PRO A 57 -6.58 -8.14 -1.59
C PRO A 57 -5.83 -8.05 -2.93
N PRO A 58 -6.52 -8.05 -4.08
CA PRO A 58 -5.89 -7.98 -5.40
C PRO A 58 -4.93 -6.79 -5.57
N LYS A 59 -5.23 -5.63 -4.98
CA LYS A 59 -4.32 -4.47 -4.96
C LYS A 59 -2.95 -4.79 -4.33
N ILE A 60 -2.90 -5.59 -3.26
CA ILE A 60 -1.65 -6.00 -2.64
C ILE A 60 -0.87 -6.92 -3.57
N ILE A 61 -1.55 -7.89 -4.19
CA ILE A 61 -0.92 -8.80 -5.17
C ILE A 61 -0.35 -8.01 -6.35
N ARG A 62 -1.10 -7.05 -6.90
CA ARG A 62 -0.63 -6.17 -7.99
C ARG A 62 0.60 -5.38 -7.58
N ALA A 63 0.62 -4.82 -6.37
CA ALA A 63 1.76 -4.08 -5.85
C ALA A 63 3.00 -4.96 -5.68
N PHE A 64 2.86 -6.18 -5.14
CA PHE A 64 3.96 -7.14 -5.08
C PHE A 64 4.50 -7.48 -6.47
N LYS A 65 3.63 -7.77 -7.44
CA LYS A 65 4.04 -8.03 -8.83
C LYS A 65 4.77 -6.84 -9.47
N ALA A 66 4.37 -5.62 -9.14
CA ALA A 66 5.01 -4.38 -9.61
C ALA A 66 6.31 -4.05 -8.86
N PHE A 67 6.69 -4.83 -7.84
CA PHE A 67 7.78 -4.52 -6.92
C PHE A 67 7.58 -3.14 -6.22
N ASP A 68 6.33 -2.76 -6.01
CA ASP A 68 5.94 -1.55 -5.30
C ASP A 68 6.11 -1.68 -3.78
N TYR A 69 6.25 -0.55 -3.10
CA TYR A 69 6.26 -0.51 -1.64
C TYR A 69 4.89 -0.89 -1.07
N VAL A 70 4.87 -1.91 -0.22
CA VAL A 70 3.68 -2.35 0.52
C VAL A 70 3.92 -2.22 2.02
N PRO A 71 3.16 -1.36 2.73
CA PRO A 71 3.22 -1.27 4.18
C PRO A 71 2.84 -2.58 4.86
N TYR A 72 3.56 -2.97 5.90
CA TYR A 72 3.23 -4.20 6.64
C TYR A 72 1.92 -4.07 7.41
N THR A 73 1.50 -2.85 7.76
CA THR A 73 0.17 -2.58 8.30
C THR A 73 -0.95 -3.03 7.35
N SER A 74 -0.74 -2.90 6.02
CA SER A 74 -1.69 -3.35 5.00
C SER A 74 -1.76 -4.88 4.87
N LEU A 75 -0.75 -5.59 5.36
CA LEU A 75 -0.69 -7.07 5.35
C LEU A 75 -1.32 -7.69 6.60
N THR A 76 -1.66 -6.89 7.62
CA THR A 76 -2.32 -7.38 8.82
C THR A 76 -3.70 -7.96 8.52
N ALA A 77 -4.14 -8.95 9.29
CA ALA A 77 -5.47 -9.56 9.11
C ALA A 77 -6.59 -8.51 9.14
N THR A 78 -6.52 -7.56 10.08
CA THR A 78 -7.50 -6.47 10.20
C THR A 78 -7.54 -5.59 8.95
N ALA A 79 -6.37 -5.22 8.40
CA ALA A 79 -6.33 -4.39 7.19
C ALA A 79 -6.85 -5.16 5.96
N ARG A 80 -6.54 -6.45 5.84
CA ARG A 80 -7.04 -7.29 4.74
C ARG A 80 -8.57 -7.44 4.79
N LEU A 81 -9.14 -7.70 5.96
CA LEU A 81 -10.60 -7.77 6.14
C LEU A 81 -11.30 -6.43 5.82
N LYS A 82 -10.69 -5.30 6.19
CA LYS A 82 -11.22 -3.97 5.82
C LYS A 82 -11.15 -3.73 4.31
N ALA A 83 -10.06 -4.13 3.67
CA ALA A 83 -9.88 -3.97 2.23
C ALA A 83 -10.84 -4.83 1.39
N GLU A 84 -11.38 -5.93 1.94
CA GLU A 84 -12.46 -6.69 1.30
C GLU A 84 -13.80 -5.93 1.31
N GLN A 85 -14.00 -5.00 2.26
CA GLN A 85 -15.22 -4.23 2.43
C GLN A 85 -15.15 -2.84 1.77
N GLU A 86 -13.96 -2.25 1.70
CA GLU A 86 -13.74 -0.93 1.08
C GLU A 86 -13.61 -1.02 -0.45
N GLN A 87 -14.27 -0.11 -1.17
CA GLN A 87 -14.04 0.05 -2.61
C GLN A 87 -12.62 0.60 -2.85
N GLU A 88 -11.88 0.00 -3.80
CA GLU A 88 -10.50 0.38 -4.12
C GLU A 88 -10.38 1.76 -4.82
N LEU A 89 -11.51 2.39 -5.15
CA LEU A 89 -11.59 3.62 -5.92
C LEU A 89 -11.96 4.80 -5.03
N GLU A 90 -11.15 5.85 -5.09
CA GLU A 90 -11.38 7.13 -4.41
C GLU A 90 -11.74 8.19 -5.45
N TRP A 91 -12.80 8.95 -5.17
CA TRP A 91 -13.17 10.11 -5.97
C TRP A 91 -12.24 11.27 -5.64
N LYS A 92 -11.51 11.73 -6.64
CA LYS A 92 -10.69 12.94 -6.54
C LYS A 92 -11.54 14.19 -6.73
N ALA A 93 -11.04 15.31 -6.21
CA ALA A 93 -11.71 16.62 -6.32
C ALA A 93 -11.87 17.11 -7.78
N ASP A 94 -11.09 16.57 -8.71
CA ASP A 94 -11.19 16.83 -10.15
C ASP A 94 -12.29 15.99 -10.84
N GLY A 95 -13.03 15.18 -10.09
CA GLY A 95 -14.05 14.27 -10.60
C GLY A 95 -13.50 12.96 -11.18
N SER A 96 -12.19 12.71 -11.12
CA SER A 96 -11.59 11.45 -11.56
C SER A 96 -11.67 10.37 -10.48
N LEU A 97 -11.79 9.11 -10.91
CA LEU A 97 -11.61 7.95 -10.04
C LEU A 97 -10.13 7.56 -10.05
N ALA A 98 -9.51 7.50 -8.88
CA ALA A 98 -8.16 7.01 -8.73
C ALA A 98 -8.10 5.83 -7.77
N ALA A 99 -7.20 4.90 -8.03
CA ALA A 99 -6.88 3.86 -7.06
C ALA A 99 -6.30 4.54 -5.80
N LYS A 100 -6.95 4.30 -4.64
CA LYS A 100 -6.44 4.75 -3.34
C LYS A 100 -5.01 4.21 -3.21
N ARG A 101 -4.02 5.05 -2.88
CA ARG A 101 -2.66 4.57 -2.63
C ARG A 101 -2.61 3.84 -1.28
N PHE A 102 -1.50 3.17 -0.97
CA PHE A 102 -1.32 2.67 0.39
C PHE A 102 -1.05 3.84 1.32
N ASP A 103 -1.70 3.86 2.48
CA ASP A 103 -1.38 4.82 3.52
C ASP A 103 -0.18 4.31 4.33
N TRP A 104 0.86 5.13 4.40
CA TRP A 104 2.13 4.80 5.06
C TRP A 104 2.25 5.49 6.43
N LEU A 105 1.33 6.41 6.76
CA LEU A 105 1.46 7.30 7.92
C LEU A 105 1.50 6.52 9.24
N ASP A 106 0.73 5.44 9.34
CA ASP A 106 0.60 4.65 10.57
C ASP A 106 1.50 3.42 10.61
N GLU A 107 2.44 3.25 9.67
CA GLU A 107 3.25 2.03 9.62
C GLU A 107 4.15 1.87 10.85
N THR A 108 4.62 2.96 11.43
CA THR A 108 5.41 2.94 12.67
C THR A 108 4.61 2.51 13.92
N ALA A 109 3.27 2.50 13.83
CA ALA A 109 2.39 2.09 14.92
C ALA A 109 2.10 0.58 14.93
N ILE A 110 2.63 -0.19 13.97
CA ILE A 110 2.48 -1.65 13.96
C ILE A 110 3.12 -2.26 15.21
N THR A 111 2.43 -3.19 15.86
CA THR A 111 2.98 -3.93 17.00
C THR A 111 3.92 -5.03 16.54
N ASP A 112 4.88 -5.43 17.37
CA ASP A 112 5.83 -6.52 17.04
C ASP A 112 5.09 -7.79 16.56
N ARG A 113 4.09 -8.26 17.31
CA ARG A 113 3.30 -9.44 16.92
C ARG A 113 2.59 -9.28 15.57
N ALA A 114 2.02 -8.10 15.30
CA ALA A 114 1.36 -7.84 14.02
C ALA A 114 2.37 -7.76 12.87
N TRP A 115 3.55 -7.18 13.13
CA TRP A 115 4.65 -7.11 12.19
C TRP A 115 5.17 -8.51 11.86
N GLN A 116 5.40 -9.39 12.85
CA GLN A 116 5.86 -10.76 12.59
C GLN A 116 4.90 -11.55 11.71
N ALA A 117 3.59 -11.40 11.92
CA ALA A 117 2.58 -12.03 11.06
C ALA A 117 2.59 -11.46 9.64
N ALA A 118 2.67 -10.14 9.50
CA ALA A 118 2.78 -9.45 8.22
C ALA A 118 4.07 -9.80 7.46
N ALA A 119 5.20 -9.90 8.17
CA ALA A 119 6.52 -10.25 7.66
C ALA A 119 6.51 -11.65 7.02
N ARG A 120 5.94 -12.64 7.70
CA ARG A 120 5.78 -13.99 7.14
C ARG A 120 4.94 -13.99 5.86
N LEU A 121 3.84 -13.24 5.85
CA LEU A 121 3.02 -13.09 4.65
C LEU A 121 3.79 -12.39 3.52
N ALA A 122 4.56 -11.36 3.83
CA ALA A 122 5.39 -10.65 2.86
C ALA A 122 6.42 -11.56 2.20
N VAL A 123 7.06 -12.46 2.95
CA VAL A 123 8.00 -13.47 2.43
C VAL A 123 7.31 -14.42 1.45
N GLU A 124 6.12 -14.92 1.80
CA GLU A 124 5.36 -15.81 0.90
C GLU A 124 4.96 -15.09 -0.40
N LEU A 125 4.47 -13.85 -0.29
CA LEU A 125 4.11 -13.04 -1.46
C LEU A 125 5.34 -12.68 -2.31
N ALA A 126 6.48 -12.35 -1.68
CA ALA A 126 7.74 -12.11 -2.35
C ALA A 126 8.20 -13.35 -3.15
N ARG A 127 8.15 -14.53 -2.52
CA ARG A 127 8.52 -15.80 -3.16
C ARG A 127 7.66 -16.08 -4.40
N GLN A 128 6.38 -15.76 -4.34
CA GLN A 128 5.42 -16.02 -5.42
C GLN A 128 5.40 -14.98 -6.53
N HIS A 129 5.68 -13.72 -6.24
CA HIS A 129 5.37 -12.61 -7.15
C HIS A 129 6.55 -11.73 -7.53
N TRP A 130 7.66 -11.75 -6.79
CA TRP A 130 8.83 -10.97 -7.15
C TRP A 130 9.67 -11.65 -8.25
N PRO A 131 10.32 -10.87 -9.13
CA PRO A 131 11.40 -11.37 -9.97
C PRO A 131 12.48 -11.98 -9.08
N GLN A 132 12.97 -13.19 -9.42
CA GLN A 132 13.91 -13.94 -8.59
C GLN A 132 13.37 -14.17 -7.16
N GLY A 133 12.07 -14.46 -7.07
CA GLY A 133 11.31 -14.52 -5.81
C GLY A 133 11.97 -15.36 -4.72
N ALA A 134 12.58 -16.50 -5.05
CA ALA A 134 13.29 -17.32 -4.06
C ALA A 134 14.46 -16.56 -3.40
N VAL A 135 15.38 -16.00 -4.20
CA VAL A 135 16.56 -15.27 -3.69
C VAL A 135 16.14 -14.05 -2.87
N ARG A 136 15.17 -13.28 -3.38
CA ARG A 136 14.69 -12.08 -2.67
C ARG A 136 13.88 -12.41 -1.42
N ALA A 137 13.14 -13.51 -1.41
CA ALA A 137 12.45 -13.98 -0.21
C ALA A 137 13.46 -14.38 0.88
N GLU A 138 14.55 -15.08 0.53
CA GLU A 138 15.62 -15.40 1.48
C GLU A 138 16.31 -14.15 2.02
N ALA A 139 16.60 -13.16 1.16
CA ALA A 139 17.13 -11.87 1.61
C ALA A 139 16.16 -11.16 2.56
N LEU A 140 14.85 -11.22 2.29
CA LEU A 140 13.81 -10.64 3.15
C LEU A 140 13.70 -11.37 4.49
N ILE A 141 13.87 -12.69 4.52
CA ILE A 141 13.97 -13.49 5.77
C ILE A 141 15.17 -13.02 6.60
N GLY A 142 16.35 -12.91 5.99
CA GLY A 142 17.55 -12.42 6.68
C GLY A 142 17.37 -11.00 7.24
N HIS A 143 16.70 -10.12 6.50
CA HIS A 143 16.30 -8.79 6.99
C HIS A 143 15.37 -8.88 8.21
N HIS A 144 14.37 -9.77 8.21
CA HIS A 144 13.47 -9.95 9.34
C HIS A 144 14.19 -10.44 10.60
N ASP A 145 15.21 -11.29 10.46
CA ASP A 145 16.07 -11.69 11.58
C ASP A 145 16.88 -10.52 12.13
N VAL A 146 17.38 -9.64 11.26
CA VAL A 146 18.04 -8.39 11.67
C VAL A 146 17.08 -7.50 12.45
N VAL A 147 15.86 -7.28 11.96
CA VAL A 147 14.85 -6.45 12.63
C VAL A 147 14.47 -7.01 14.00
N THR A 148 14.34 -8.34 14.11
CA THR A 148 14.05 -9.01 15.39
C THR A 148 15.18 -8.78 16.40
N ARG A 149 16.44 -8.97 16.00
CA ARG A 149 17.61 -8.68 16.87
C ARG A 149 17.71 -7.21 17.25
N LEU A 150 17.36 -6.29 16.35
CA LEU A 150 17.30 -4.87 16.66
C LEU A 150 16.20 -4.54 17.66
N ALA A 151 15.04 -5.20 17.59
CA ALA A 151 13.95 -5.00 18.54
C ALA A 151 14.39 -5.41 19.95
N GLU A 152 15.12 -6.53 20.08
CA GLU A 152 15.66 -7.01 21.34
C GLU A 152 16.73 -6.09 21.94
N SER A 153 17.62 -5.54 21.11
CA SER A 153 18.77 -4.76 21.56
C SER A 153 18.53 -3.25 21.69
N HIS A 154 17.73 -2.66 20.81
CA HIS A 154 17.51 -1.22 20.69
C HIS A 154 16.05 -0.81 20.93
N GLY A 155 15.15 -1.79 21.09
CA GLY A 155 13.73 -1.58 21.27
C GLY A 155 12.96 -1.49 19.94
N TRP A 156 11.67 -1.78 20.04
CA TRP A 156 10.78 -1.94 18.89
C TRP A 156 10.70 -0.70 17.98
N GLN A 157 10.71 0.51 18.55
CA GLN A 157 10.58 1.74 17.79
C GLN A 157 11.76 2.00 16.83
N ILE A 158 12.97 1.60 17.21
CA ILE A 158 14.15 1.70 16.33
C ILE A 158 14.06 0.61 15.27
N ALA A 159 13.71 -0.61 15.66
CA ALA A 159 13.59 -1.76 14.75
C ALA A 159 12.57 -1.53 13.63
N VAL A 160 11.36 -1.05 13.94
CA VAL A 160 10.31 -0.80 12.93
C VAL A 160 10.71 0.32 11.96
N ARG A 161 11.37 1.37 12.43
CA ARG A 161 11.86 2.45 11.56
C ARG A 161 13.01 1.98 10.66
N TYR A 162 13.90 1.14 11.19
CA TYR A 162 14.94 0.48 10.40
C TYR A 162 14.31 -0.39 9.30
N ASP A 163 13.32 -1.22 9.64
CA ASP A 163 12.59 -2.05 8.70
C ASP A 163 11.97 -1.23 7.55
N ILE A 164 11.17 -0.20 7.90
CA ILE A 164 10.54 0.71 6.94
C ILE A 164 11.59 1.32 6.01
N ARG A 165 12.71 1.79 6.57
CA ARG A 165 13.77 2.45 5.79
C ARG A 165 14.46 1.49 4.82
N GLN A 166 14.78 0.28 5.25
CA GLN A 166 15.41 -0.73 4.38
C GLN A 166 14.46 -1.16 3.26
N ARG A 167 13.19 -1.41 3.56
CA ARG A 167 12.18 -1.78 2.55
C ARG A 167 11.90 -0.64 1.55
N ASP A 168 11.84 0.61 2.00
CA ASP A 168 11.72 1.79 1.12
C ASP A 168 12.94 1.94 0.21
N THR A 169 14.15 1.73 0.76
CA THR A 169 15.39 1.75 -0.03
C THR A 169 15.39 0.65 -1.08
N MET A 170 15.01 -0.58 -0.72
CA MET A 170 14.90 -1.71 -1.64
C MET A 170 13.87 -1.46 -2.74
N HIS A 171 12.72 -0.85 -2.43
CA HIS A 171 11.73 -0.49 -3.43
C HIS A 171 12.30 0.51 -4.46
N ARG A 172 13.04 1.52 -4.01
CA ARG A 172 13.65 2.54 -4.89
C ARG A 172 14.88 2.05 -5.65
N VAL A 173 15.65 1.16 -5.04
CA VAL A 173 16.89 0.59 -5.56
C VAL A 173 16.77 -0.93 -5.47
N PRO A 174 16.19 -1.61 -6.48
CA PRO A 174 15.93 -3.06 -6.43
C PRO A 174 17.19 -3.94 -6.30
N GLN A 175 18.38 -3.38 -6.51
CA GLN A 175 19.68 -4.04 -6.31
C GLN A 175 20.17 -3.95 -4.85
N HIS A 176 19.49 -3.18 -4.00
CA HIS A 176 19.85 -3.02 -2.60
C HIS A 176 19.67 -4.34 -1.84
N ASP A 177 20.77 -4.86 -1.28
CA ASP A 177 20.76 -6.05 -0.46
C ASP A 177 20.30 -5.70 0.96
N ILE A 178 19.13 -6.20 1.34
CA ILE A 178 18.54 -6.02 2.67
C ILE A 178 18.90 -7.14 3.65
N SER A 179 19.54 -8.22 3.20
CA SER A 179 19.73 -9.44 3.99
C SER A 179 20.65 -9.25 5.21
N THR A 180 21.43 -8.17 5.23
CA THR A 180 22.42 -7.88 6.26
C THR A 180 22.12 -6.57 6.99
N LEU A 181 22.75 -6.41 8.17
CA LEU A 181 22.63 -5.18 8.94
C LEU A 181 23.37 -4.05 8.22
N SER A 182 22.68 -2.93 8.02
CA SER A 182 23.24 -1.68 7.52
C SER A 182 23.49 -0.71 8.66
N ASP A 183 24.74 -0.59 9.10
CA ASP A 183 25.15 0.32 10.17
C ASP A 183 24.79 1.79 9.87
N ALA A 184 24.90 2.17 8.59
CA ALA A 184 24.53 3.52 8.13
C ALA A 184 23.04 3.80 8.35
N ALA A 185 22.17 2.85 8.01
CA ALA A 185 20.73 3.00 8.22
C ALA A 185 20.35 2.96 9.70
N LEU A 186 20.99 2.08 10.49
CA LEU A 186 20.78 2.02 11.94
C LEU A 186 21.17 3.33 12.62
N THR A 187 22.34 3.88 12.27
CA THR A 187 22.83 5.17 12.79
C THR A 187 21.86 6.30 12.44
N TYR A 188 21.41 6.35 11.18
CA TYR A 188 20.44 7.33 10.71
C TYR A 188 19.12 7.26 11.49
N VAL A 189 18.53 6.07 11.61
CA VAL A 189 17.27 5.89 12.34
C VAL A 189 17.41 6.22 13.83
N SER A 190 18.51 5.80 14.44
CA SER A 190 18.77 6.06 15.86
C SER A 190 18.87 7.56 16.16
N SER A 191 19.58 8.33 15.32
CA SER A 191 19.68 9.78 15.47
C SER A 191 18.33 10.51 15.31
N GLN A 192 17.46 10.03 14.42
CA GLN A 192 16.11 10.59 14.30
C GLN A 192 15.28 10.39 15.57
N VAL A 193 15.29 9.18 16.14
CA VAL A 193 14.50 8.88 17.34
C VAL A 193 14.93 9.75 18.52
N MET A 194 16.24 9.97 18.71
CA MET A 194 16.73 10.87 19.76
C MET A 194 16.28 12.31 19.54
N THR A 195 16.33 12.79 18.30
CA THR A 195 15.92 14.16 17.95
C THR A 195 14.43 14.41 18.26
N PHE A 196 13.55 13.45 17.93
CA PHE A 196 12.12 13.57 18.21
C PHE A 196 11.76 13.38 19.70
N GLY A 197 12.55 12.59 20.44
CA GLY A 197 12.38 12.41 21.88
C GLY A 197 12.64 13.70 22.67
N ILE A 198 13.68 14.45 22.30
CA ILE A 198 14.06 15.71 22.97
C ILE A 198 12.96 16.78 22.80
N ILE A 199 12.38 16.89 21.60
CA ILE A 199 11.35 17.91 21.31
C ILE A 199 10.06 17.66 22.10
N ARG A 200 9.65 16.40 22.30
CA ARG A 200 8.45 16.07 23.09
C ARG A 200 8.62 16.31 24.60
N HIS A 201 9.85 16.25 25.10
CA HIS A 201 10.11 16.46 26.52
C HIS A 201 10.18 17.96 26.90
N CYS A 202 10.49 18.85 25.95
CA CYS A 202 10.52 20.29 26.21
C CYS A 202 9.12 20.94 26.20
N THR A 203 8.15 20.38 25.46
CA THR A 203 6.79 20.97 25.39
C THR A 203 5.89 20.60 26.58
N SER A 204 6.24 19.56 27.34
CA SER A 204 5.47 19.08 28.49
C SER A 204 5.85 19.79 29.80
N PHE A 205 6.88 20.64 29.82
CA PHE A 205 7.36 21.32 31.04
C PHE A 205 6.74 22.71 31.30
N ASN A 206 5.92 23.25 30.39
CA ASN A 206 5.43 24.65 30.47
C ASN A 206 3.95 24.81 30.90
N HIS A 207 3.35 23.87 31.63
CA HIS A 207 1.92 23.95 32.02
C HIS A 207 1.62 23.84 33.52
N GLY A 208 2.59 24.16 34.38
CA GLY A 208 2.44 24.01 35.82
C GLY A 208 2.90 25.21 36.65
N GLU A 209 2.47 26.44 36.37
CA GLU A 209 2.57 27.54 37.35
C GLU A 209 1.67 28.73 36.98
N ALA A 210 0.36 28.59 37.21
CA ALA A 210 -0.55 29.73 37.24
C ALA A 210 -1.76 29.41 38.14
N SER A 211 -1.52 29.26 39.45
CA SER A 211 -2.58 29.32 40.44
C SER A 211 -2.02 29.61 41.83
N ALA A 212 -2.15 30.86 42.26
CA ALA A 212 -2.71 31.27 43.55
C ALA A 212 -2.25 32.69 43.89
N ASP A 213 -3.12 33.67 43.67
CA ASP A 213 -3.22 34.84 44.55
C ASP A 213 -4.66 35.38 44.47
N ARG A 214 -5.43 35.08 45.51
CA ARG A 214 -6.67 35.74 45.91
C ARG A 214 -6.73 35.78 47.42
#